data_AF-A0A257TKX9-F1
#
_entry.id   AF-A0A257TKX9-F1
#
_cell.length_a   1.000
_cell.length_b   1.000
_cell.length_c   1.000
_cell.angle_alpha   90.00
_cell.angle_beta   90.00
_cell.angle_gamma   90.00
#
_symmetry.space_group_name_H-M   'P 1'
#
loop_
_entity.id
_entity.type
_entity.pdbx_description
1 polymer ?
#
loop_
_entity_poly.entity_id
_entity_poly.type
_entity_poly.pdbx_seq_one_letter_code
_entity_poly.pdbx_strand_id
1 'polypeptide(L)'
;MDLNDTWRNSAGEEWSVSRLVQEEIKAPIRGAACGGTHRLMGLSYAVHERQKRGEPLDGQFHRADTYIRDLHRYAFSLQNADGSFSTNWFKGPEAKPDLERRLQTTGHILEWMAYSVPSEMLDDPRLVRGVDYLATLLFTNTDKEWPLGTLGHGLHALSLFDERIQKERAQAVEPLARRRPRTPPSEKRAARSNSRNRR
;
A
#
# COMPACT_ATOMS: atom_id res chain seq x y z
N MET A 1 -15.99 -7.11 -15.09
CA MET A 1 -16.63 -5.80 -15.31
C MET A 1 -15.60 -4.90 -15.96
N ASP A 2 -15.96 -4.34 -17.12
CA ASP A 2 -15.18 -3.29 -17.76
C ASP A 2 -15.36 -1.99 -16.97
N LEU A 3 -14.29 -1.21 -16.76
CA LEU A 3 -14.38 0.09 -16.09
C LEU A 3 -15.12 1.13 -16.95
N ASN A 4 -15.30 0.83 -18.23
CA ASN A 4 -16.05 1.63 -19.19
C ASN A 4 -17.52 1.17 -19.34
N ASP A 5 -17.93 0.09 -18.65
CA ASP A 5 -19.32 -0.39 -18.69
C ASP A 5 -20.29 0.66 -18.13
N THR A 6 -21.47 0.73 -18.75
CA THR A 6 -22.60 1.54 -18.29
C THR A 6 -23.80 0.66 -17.93
N TRP A 7 -24.53 1.00 -16.87
CA TRP A 7 -25.77 0.31 -16.47
C TRP A 7 -26.84 1.31 -16.05
N ARG A 8 -28.10 0.86 -15.90
CA ARG A 8 -29.18 1.69 -15.35
C ARG A 8 -29.55 1.24 -13.94
N ASN A 9 -29.79 2.19 -13.04
CA ASN A 9 -30.34 1.89 -11.71
C ASN A 9 -31.86 1.74 -11.77
N SER A 10 -32.49 1.42 -10.62
CA SER A 10 -33.95 1.28 -10.51
C SER A 10 -34.73 2.57 -10.80
N ALA A 11 -34.09 3.73 -10.72
CA ALA A 11 -34.67 5.03 -11.09
C ALA A 11 -34.49 5.36 -12.59
N GLY A 12 -33.90 4.46 -13.37
CA GLY A 12 -33.64 4.65 -14.80
C GLY A 12 -32.42 5.53 -15.11
N GLU A 13 -31.65 5.96 -14.11
CA GLU A 13 -30.43 6.75 -14.31
C GLU A 13 -29.30 5.90 -14.88
N GLU A 14 -28.54 6.45 -15.81
CA GLU A 14 -27.34 5.79 -16.36
C GLU A 14 -26.13 5.98 -15.45
N TRP A 15 -25.49 4.89 -15.08
CA TRP A 15 -24.32 4.83 -14.22
C TRP A 15 -23.14 4.21 -14.95
N SER A 16 -21.94 4.62 -14.56
CA SER A 16 -20.66 4.06 -14.97
C SER A 16 -19.70 4.08 -13.79
N VAL A 17 -18.59 3.34 -13.88
CA VAL A 17 -17.55 3.40 -12.82
C VAL A 17 -16.98 4.82 -12.72
N SER A 18 -16.80 5.50 -13.85
CA SER A 18 -16.38 6.91 -13.89
C SER A 18 -17.36 7.82 -13.13
N ARG A 19 -18.69 7.62 -13.30
CA ARG A 19 -19.70 8.35 -12.51
C ARG A 19 -19.63 7.99 -11.04
N LEU A 20 -19.47 6.72 -10.67
CA LEU A 20 -19.28 6.32 -9.26
C LEU A 20 -18.08 7.01 -8.63
N VAL A 21 -16.92 7.02 -9.31
CA VAL A 21 -15.71 7.73 -8.87
C VAL A 21 -15.99 9.22 -8.70
N GLN A 22 -16.69 9.84 -9.64
CA GLN A 22 -17.08 11.25 -9.55
C GLN A 22 -17.93 11.54 -8.31
N GLU A 23 -18.94 10.71 -8.02
CA GLU A 23 -19.81 10.89 -6.86
C GLU A 23 -19.07 10.64 -5.54
N GLU A 24 -18.18 9.65 -5.50
CA GLU A 24 -17.35 9.39 -4.32
C GLU A 24 -16.37 10.52 -4.00
N ILE A 25 -15.77 11.15 -5.01
CA ILE A 25 -14.88 12.32 -4.81
C ILE A 25 -15.66 13.52 -4.26
N LYS A 26 -16.92 13.71 -4.67
CA LYS A 26 -17.78 14.82 -4.19
C LYS A 26 -18.22 14.61 -2.74
N ALA A 27 -18.31 13.36 -2.29
CA ALA A 27 -18.80 13.06 -0.97
C ALA A 27 -17.79 13.51 0.12
N PRO A 28 -18.27 14.10 1.23
CA PRO A 28 -17.37 14.53 2.29
C PRO A 28 -16.77 13.32 3.04
N ILE A 29 -15.45 13.33 3.23
CA ILE A 29 -14.76 12.36 4.08
C ILE A 29 -15.00 12.65 5.56
N ARG A 30 -15.05 13.93 5.93
CA ARG A 30 -15.27 14.35 7.32
C ARG A 30 -16.68 13.96 7.75
N GLY A 31 -16.78 13.13 8.78
CA GLY A 31 -18.05 12.64 9.31
C GLY A 31 -18.53 11.32 8.69
N ALA A 32 -17.83 10.80 7.68
CA ALA A 32 -18.09 9.45 7.17
C ALA A 32 -17.70 8.38 8.21
N ALA A 33 -18.37 7.23 8.13
CA ALA A 33 -18.01 6.04 8.90
C ALA A 33 -16.54 5.65 8.68
N CYS A 34 -15.88 5.17 9.74
CA CYS A 34 -14.45 4.81 9.74
C CYS A 34 -13.54 5.92 9.16
N GLY A 35 -13.91 7.18 9.37
CA GLY A 35 -13.16 8.33 8.86
C GLY A 35 -13.14 8.44 7.34
N GLY A 36 -14.00 7.73 6.60
CA GLY A 36 -14.03 7.73 5.14
C GLY A 36 -12.94 6.88 4.48
N THR A 37 -12.15 6.13 5.26
CA THR A 37 -11.09 5.25 4.74
C THR A 37 -11.61 4.17 3.78
N HIS A 38 -12.83 3.67 3.96
CA HIS A 38 -13.43 2.70 3.02
C HIS A 38 -13.71 3.30 1.64
N ARG A 39 -14.14 4.57 1.58
CA ARG A 39 -14.33 5.29 0.31
C ARG A 39 -12.99 5.50 -0.39
N LEU A 40 -11.98 5.88 0.38
CA LEU A 40 -10.62 6.03 -0.12
C LEU A 40 -10.03 4.72 -0.64
N MET A 41 -10.31 3.62 0.06
CA MET A 41 -9.97 2.28 -0.39
C MET A 41 -10.65 1.97 -1.74
N GLY A 42 -11.96 2.21 -1.86
CA GLY A 42 -12.70 2.02 -3.12
C GLY A 42 -12.16 2.85 -4.29
N LEU A 43 -11.85 4.13 -4.07
CA LEU A 43 -11.21 4.98 -5.06
C LEU A 43 -9.83 4.44 -5.46
N SER A 44 -9.05 3.97 -4.48
CA SER A 44 -7.72 3.39 -4.72
C SER A 44 -7.81 2.11 -5.55
N TYR A 45 -8.79 1.24 -5.29
CA TYR A 45 -9.06 0.06 -6.13
C TYR A 45 -9.38 0.44 -7.57
N ALA A 46 -10.25 1.44 -7.77
CA ALA A 46 -10.62 1.88 -9.12
C ALA A 46 -9.43 2.43 -9.91
N VAL A 47 -8.57 3.23 -9.27
CA VAL A 47 -7.34 3.75 -9.87
C VAL A 47 -6.34 2.63 -10.16
N HIS A 48 -6.09 1.75 -9.19
CA HIS A 48 -5.13 0.66 -9.33
C HIS A 48 -5.53 -0.34 -10.42
N GLU A 49 -6.82 -0.70 -10.49
CA GLU A 49 -7.33 -1.61 -11.52
C GLU A 49 -7.16 -1.00 -12.92
N ARG A 50 -7.40 0.31 -13.07
CA ARG A 50 -7.19 1.00 -14.36
C ARG A 50 -5.72 1.02 -14.77
N GLN A 51 -4.83 1.32 -13.82
CA GLN A 51 -3.37 1.26 -14.04
C GLN A 51 -2.92 -0.15 -14.43
N LYS A 52 -3.41 -1.18 -13.74
CA LYS A 52 -3.08 -2.59 -13.99
C LYS A 52 -3.49 -3.03 -15.40
N ARG A 53 -4.56 -2.45 -15.96
CA ARG A 53 -5.02 -2.68 -17.34
C ARG A 53 -4.21 -1.91 -18.39
N GLY A 54 -3.28 -1.04 -17.98
CA GLY A 54 -2.53 -0.17 -18.88
C GLY A 54 -3.38 0.93 -19.52
N GLU A 55 -4.55 1.22 -18.94
CA GLU A 55 -5.44 2.27 -19.40
C GLU A 55 -4.97 3.64 -18.90
N PRO A 56 -5.23 4.73 -19.65
CA PRO A 56 -4.86 6.07 -19.22
C PRO A 56 -5.64 6.48 -17.96
N LEU A 57 -4.93 7.05 -16.98
CA LEU A 57 -5.55 7.76 -15.87
C LEU A 57 -5.98 9.16 -16.32
N ASP A 58 -7.12 9.23 -16.99
CA ASP A 58 -7.76 10.46 -17.43
C ASP A 58 -9.09 10.74 -16.70
N GLY A 59 -9.67 11.91 -16.95
CA GLY A 59 -11.00 12.30 -16.45
C GLY A 59 -11.15 12.11 -14.94
N GLN A 60 -12.14 11.31 -14.52
CA GLN A 60 -12.44 11.09 -13.10
C GLN A 60 -11.38 10.24 -12.40
N PHE A 61 -10.68 9.36 -13.12
CA PHE A 61 -9.62 8.53 -12.53
C PHE A 61 -8.36 9.34 -12.25
N HIS A 62 -8.03 10.32 -13.12
CA HIS A 62 -6.97 11.29 -12.82
C HIS A 62 -7.27 12.11 -11.56
N ARG A 63 -8.54 12.57 -11.44
CA ARG A 63 -9.00 13.31 -10.27
C ARG A 63 -8.95 12.46 -9.00
N ALA A 64 -9.33 11.18 -9.09
CA ALA A 64 -9.24 10.23 -7.98
C ALA A 64 -7.79 10.02 -7.54
N ASP A 65 -6.86 9.78 -8.46
CA ASP A 65 -5.43 9.60 -8.16
C ASP A 65 -4.85 10.84 -7.47
N THR A 66 -5.16 12.04 -7.98
CA THR A 66 -4.75 13.31 -7.34
C THR A 66 -5.34 13.41 -5.92
N TYR A 67 -6.63 13.16 -5.77
CA TYR A 67 -7.34 13.23 -4.49
C TYR A 67 -6.77 12.26 -3.44
N ILE A 68 -6.47 11.02 -3.84
CA ILE A 68 -5.85 10.00 -2.99
C ILE A 68 -4.46 10.48 -2.52
N ARG A 69 -3.62 10.99 -3.44
CA ARG A 69 -2.27 11.47 -3.11
C ARG A 69 -2.32 12.68 -2.18
N ASP A 70 -3.27 13.58 -2.36
CA ASP A 70 -3.48 14.73 -1.47
C ASP A 70 -3.82 14.26 -0.05
N LEU A 71 -4.66 13.23 0.06
CA LEU A 71 -5.02 12.66 1.35
C LEU A 71 -3.93 11.79 1.97
N HIS A 72 -3.05 11.16 1.18
CA HIS A 72 -1.83 10.54 1.74
C HIS A 72 -0.98 11.57 2.44
N ARG A 73 -0.71 12.71 1.76
CA ARG A 73 0.06 13.82 2.34
C ARG A 73 -0.62 14.38 3.58
N TYR A 74 -1.94 14.53 3.54
CA TYR A 74 -2.70 15.00 4.68
C TYR A 74 -2.68 14.00 5.85
N ALA A 75 -2.86 12.70 5.62
CA ALA A 75 -2.75 11.66 6.65
C ALA A 75 -1.38 11.71 7.34
N PHE A 76 -0.30 11.82 6.57
CA PHE A 76 1.05 11.97 7.11
C PHE A 76 1.23 13.27 7.92
N SER A 77 0.60 14.38 7.52
CA SER A 77 0.65 15.63 8.29
C SER A 77 -0.07 15.54 9.64
N LEU A 78 -0.98 14.58 9.79
CA LEU A 78 -1.73 14.32 11.02
C LEU A 78 -1.14 13.17 11.86
N GLN A 79 -0.01 12.58 11.43
CA GLN A 79 0.64 11.49 12.16
C GLN A 79 1.21 12.00 13.48
N ASN A 80 0.96 11.27 14.56
CA ASN A 80 1.45 11.58 15.89
C ASN A 80 2.95 11.24 16.02
N ALA A 81 3.60 11.82 17.03
CA ALA A 81 5.04 11.66 17.25
C ALA A 81 5.48 10.19 17.45
N ASP A 82 4.59 9.35 18.00
CA ASP A 82 4.84 7.92 18.21
C ASP A 82 4.51 7.03 17.00
N GLY A 83 4.19 7.62 15.86
CA GLY A 83 3.90 6.89 14.62
C GLY A 83 2.44 6.55 14.40
N SER A 84 1.59 6.61 15.42
CA SER A 84 0.14 6.42 15.24
C SER A 84 -0.49 7.50 14.36
N PHE A 85 -1.58 7.19 13.67
CA PHE A 85 -2.36 8.20 12.97
C PHE A 85 -3.35 8.90 13.92
N SER A 86 -3.82 10.08 13.54
CA SER A 86 -4.71 10.89 14.37
C SER A 86 -5.93 10.11 14.86
N THR A 87 -6.17 10.16 16.17
CA THR A 87 -7.38 9.60 16.79
C THR A 87 -8.63 10.39 16.43
N ASN A 88 -8.51 11.52 15.74
CA ASN A 88 -9.61 12.31 15.19
C ASN A 88 -9.76 12.15 13.67
N TRP A 89 -9.25 11.04 13.10
CA TRP A 89 -9.28 10.77 11.67
C TRP A 89 -8.70 11.94 10.86
N PHE A 90 -9.34 12.30 9.74
CA PHE A 90 -9.02 13.45 8.89
C PHE A 90 -9.62 14.77 9.37
N LYS A 91 -10.25 14.82 10.56
CA LYS A 91 -10.83 16.08 11.10
C LYS A 91 -9.74 17.02 11.62
N GLY A 92 -8.64 16.49 12.13
CA GLY A 92 -7.48 17.26 12.60
C GLY A 92 -6.54 16.41 13.45
N PRO A 93 -5.44 16.98 13.98
CA PRO A 93 -4.51 16.26 14.83
C PRO A 93 -5.14 15.87 16.17
N GLU A 94 -4.91 14.65 16.64
CA GLU A 94 -5.31 14.17 17.97
C GLU A 94 -4.56 12.88 18.34
N ALA A 95 -4.19 12.73 19.61
CA ALA A 95 -3.50 11.56 20.16
C ALA A 95 -4.15 11.10 21.47
N LYS A 96 -5.40 10.64 21.43
CA LYS A 96 -6.07 10.11 22.63
C LYS A 96 -5.30 8.89 23.17
N PRO A 97 -5.20 8.72 24.51
CA PRO A 97 -4.50 7.58 25.11
C PRO A 97 -5.26 6.24 24.96
N ASP A 98 -6.52 6.27 24.53
CA ASP A 98 -7.38 5.10 24.39
C ASP A 98 -6.86 4.11 23.33
N LEU A 99 -6.36 2.96 23.77
CA LEU A 99 -5.70 1.99 22.90
C LEU A 99 -6.62 1.45 21.81
N GLU A 100 -7.91 1.25 22.09
CA GLU A 100 -8.87 0.77 21.11
C GLU A 100 -9.08 1.80 19.99
N ARG A 101 -9.26 3.07 20.35
CA ARG A 101 -9.38 4.17 19.39
C ARG A 101 -8.12 4.33 18.55
N ARG A 102 -6.95 4.14 19.16
CA ARG A 102 -5.67 4.20 18.46
C ARG A 102 -5.50 3.04 17.48
N LEU A 103 -5.85 1.82 17.88
CA LEU A 103 -5.92 0.66 16.98
C LEU A 103 -6.91 0.91 15.84
N GLN A 104 -8.11 1.40 16.16
CA GLN A 104 -9.15 1.69 15.18
C GLN A 104 -8.67 2.68 14.12
N THR A 105 -8.21 3.85 14.54
CA THR A 105 -7.82 4.91 13.60
C THR A 105 -6.52 4.58 12.87
N THR A 106 -5.49 4.09 13.57
CA THR A 106 -4.22 3.71 12.93
C THR A 106 -4.39 2.53 12.01
N GLY A 107 -5.12 1.48 12.41
CA GLY A 107 -5.39 0.31 11.58
C GLY A 107 -6.07 0.67 10.27
N HIS A 108 -7.19 1.41 10.31
CA HIS A 108 -7.91 1.80 9.09
C HIS A 108 -7.11 2.73 8.18
N ILE A 109 -6.43 3.73 8.74
CA ILE A 109 -5.64 4.67 7.92
C ILE A 109 -4.43 3.93 7.33
N LEU A 110 -3.72 3.14 8.13
CA LEU A 110 -2.55 2.42 7.66
C LEU A 110 -2.92 1.34 6.64
N GLU A 111 -4.05 0.64 6.79
CA GLU A 111 -4.53 -0.32 5.80
C GLU A 111 -4.71 0.33 4.43
N TRP A 112 -5.40 1.48 4.39
CA TRP A 112 -5.55 2.24 3.16
C TRP A 112 -4.21 2.75 2.62
N MET A 113 -3.34 3.31 3.46
CA MET A 113 -2.03 3.79 3.05
C MET A 113 -1.17 2.65 2.48
N ALA A 114 -1.05 1.53 3.20
CA ALA A 114 -0.31 0.35 2.80
C ALA A 114 -0.82 -0.22 1.48
N TYR A 115 -2.12 -0.16 1.21
CA TYR A 115 -2.66 -0.55 -0.10
C TYR A 115 -2.31 0.44 -1.21
N SER A 116 -2.45 1.75 -0.96
CA SER A 116 -2.59 2.75 -2.02
C SER A 116 -1.38 3.65 -2.27
N VAL A 117 -0.40 3.72 -1.36
CA VAL A 117 0.81 4.52 -1.62
C VAL A 117 1.61 3.93 -2.79
N PRO A 118 2.33 4.75 -3.57
CA PRO A 118 3.29 4.26 -4.56
C PRO A 118 4.36 3.35 -3.94
N SER A 119 4.95 2.45 -4.73
CA SER A 119 5.94 1.48 -4.21
C SER A 119 7.19 2.16 -3.64
N GLU A 120 7.59 3.31 -4.18
CA GLU A 120 8.69 4.15 -3.68
C GLU A 120 8.43 4.79 -2.31
N MET A 121 7.21 4.70 -1.79
CA MET A 121 6.84 5.19 -0.47
C MET A 121 6.78 4.08 0.58
N LEU A 122 7.02 2.82 0.19
CA LEU A 122 6.95 1.68 1.11
C LEU A 122 8.06 1.69 2.17
N ASP A 123 9.17 2.37 1.91
CA ASP A 123 10.26 2.60 2.86
C ASP A 123 10.23 4.02 3.47
N ASP A 124 9.19 4.83 3.20
CA ASP A 124 9.06 6.16 3.80
C ASP A 124 9.02 6.02 5.34
N PRO A 125 9.89 6.74 6.08
CA PRO A 125 9.98 6.61 7.53
C PRO A 125 8.65 6.86 8.26
N ARG A 126 7.75 7.67 7.69
CA ARG A 126 6.43 7.92 8.28
C ARG A 126 5.54 6.69 8.15
N LEU A 127 5.53 6.03 7.00
CA LEU A 127 4.77 4.80 6.81
C LEU A 127 5.30 3.69 7.72
N VAL A 128 6.62 3.51 7.75
CA VAL A 128 7.29 2.51 8.60
C VAL A 128 7.00 2.74 10.09
N ARG A 129 7.00 3.98 10.58
CA ARG A 129 6.59 4.27 11.97
C ARG A 129 5.14 3.91 12.27
N GLY A 130 4.24 4.04 11.29
CA GLY A 130 2.85 3.61 11.44
C GLY A 130 2.75 2.08 11.58
N VAL A 131 3.51 1.35 10.77
CA VAL A 131 3.62 -0.12 10.85
C VAL A 131 4.21 -0.55 12.20
N ASP A 132 5.33 0.06 12.61
CA ASP A 132 6.02 -0.23 13.86
C ASP A 132 5.12 0.03 15.08
N TYR A 133 4.43 1.18 15.10
CA TYR A 133 3.45 1.49 16.13
C TYR A 133 2.36 0.42 16.23
N LEU A 134 1.77 0.05 15.09
CA LEU A 134 0.65 -0.90 15.05
C LEU A 134 1.08 -2.31 15.46
N ALA A 135 2.23 -2.77 14.96
CA ALA A 135 2.81 -4.06 15.33
C ALA A 135 3.13 -4.09 16.83
N THR A 136 3.73 -3.03 17.37
CA THR A 136 4.06 -2.92 18.78
C THR A 136 2.80 -2.89 19.66
N LEU A 137 1.77 -2.13 19.26
CA LEU A 137 0.50 -2.06 19.99
C LEU A 137 -0.14 -3.45 20.13
N LEU A 138 -0.21 -4.22 19.04
CA LEU A 138 -0.78 -5.56 19.06
C LEU A 138 0.10 -6.56 19.81
N PHE A 139 1.42 -6.49 19.63
CA PHE A 139 2.37 -7.39 20.28
C PHE A 139 2.44 -7.19 21.80
N THR A 140 2.32 -5.96 22.28
CA THR A 140 2.41 -5.64 23.72
C THR A 140 1.09 -5.86 24.48
N ASN A 141 0.00 -6.14 23.78
CA ASN A 141 -1.35 -6.27 24.33
C ASN A 141 -2.04 -7.55 23.79
N THR A 142 -1.33 -8.68 23.76
CA THR A 142 -1.83 -9.95 23.21
C THR A 142 -2.96 -10.58 24.03
N ASP A 143 -3.06 -10.21 25.30
CA ASP A 143 -4.09 -10.65 26.25
C ASP A 143 -5.36 -9.78 26.21
N LYS A 144 -5.31 -8.64 25.52
CA LYS A 144 -6.46 -7.74 25.40
C LYS A 144 -7.46 -8.26 24.37
N GLU A 145 -8.73 -8.28 24.75
CA GLU A 145 -9.83 -8.47 23.81
C GLU A 145 -10.04 -7.19 22.99
N TRP A 146 -9.98 -7.34 21.66
CA TRP A 146 -10.17 -6.27 20.69
C TRP A 146 -11.49 -6.44 19.94
N PRO A 147 -12.17 -5.35 19.54
CA PRO A 147 -13.28 -5.45 18.60
C PRO A 147 -12.81 -6.11 17.30
N LEU A 148 -13.49 -7.18 16.87
CA LEU A 148 -13.08 -7.99 15.71
C LEU A 148 -12.85 -7.17 14.43
N GLY A 149 -13.72 -6.20 14.14
CA GLY A 149 -13.56 -5.34 12.98
C GLY A 149 -12.28 -4.50 13.04
N THR A 150 -12.05 -3.86 14.19
CA THR A 150 -10.86 -3.03 14.43
C THR A 150 -9.57 -3.85 14.38
N LEU A 151 -9.57 -5.04 14.99
CA LEU A 151 -8.45 -5.97 14.93
C LEU A 151 -8.17 -6.44 13.49
N GLY A 152 -9.23 -6.76 12.74
CA GLY A 152 -9.15 -7.17 11.34
C GLY A 152 -8.43 -6.14 10.47
N HIS A 153 -8.84 -4.87 10.55
CA HIS A 153 -8.16 -3.78 9.82
C HIS A 153 -6.70 -3.63 10.24
N GLY A 154 -6.39 -3.76 11.54
CA GLY A 154 -5.02 -3.68 12.02
C GLY A 154 -4.12 -4.79 11.47
N LEU A 155 -4.57 -6.05 11.55
CA LEU A 155 -3.83 -7.19 11.02
C LEU A 155 -3.69 -7.15 9.49
N HIS A 156 -4.76 -6.76 8.79
CA HIS A 156 -4.74 -6.66 7.34
C HIS A 156 -3.79 -5.56 6.86
N ALA A 157 -3.70 -4.42 7.57
CA ALA A 157 -2.71 -3.39 7.27
C ALA A 157 -1.27 -3.93 7.31
N LEU A 158 -0.94 -4.72 8.34
CA LEU A 158 0.38 -5.33 8.49
C LEU A 158 0.64 -6.38 7.39
N SER A 159 -0.35 -7.22 7.07
CA SER A 159 -0.25 -8.21 5.98
C SER A 159 0.00 -7.55 4.63
N LEU A 160 -0.79 -6.52 4.28
CA LEU A 160 -0.64 -5.79 3.02
C LEU A 160 0.74 -5.15 2.90
N PHE A 161 1.22 -4.53 3.98
CA PHE A 161 2.54 -3.91 3.99
C PHE A 161 3.66 -4.95 3.76
N ASP A 162 3.64 -6.06 4.49
CA ASP A 162 4.63 -7.13 4.32
C ASP A 162 4.57 -7.70 2.90
N GLU A 163 3.39 -8.09 2.42
CA GLU A 163 3.21 -8.63 1.05
C GLU A 163 3.78 -7.71 -0.02
N ARG A 164 3.51 -6.39 0.07
CA ARG A 164 4.04 -5.42 -0.88
C ARG A 164 5.56 -5.27 -0.78
N ILE A 165 6.12 -5.16 0.42
CA ILE A 165 7.57 -5.06 0.62
C ILE A 165 8.28 -6.31 0.07
N GLN A 166 7.75 -7.51 0.35
CA GLN A 166 8.35 -8.75 -0.14
C GLN A 166 8.29 -8.83 -1.67
N LYS A 167 7.18 -8.39 -2.27
CA LYS A 167 7.05 -8.31 -3.73
C LYS A 167 8.08 -7.36 -4.34
N GLU A 168 8.24 -6.16 -3.82
CA GLU A 168 9.23 -5.19 -4.32
C GLU A 168 10.67 -5.73 -4.17
N ARG A 169 10.98 -6.36 -3.03
CA ARG A 169 12.29 -7.01 -2.81
C ARG A 169 12.55 -8.14 -3.80
N ALA A 170 11.56 -9.00 -4.05
CA ALA A 170 11.70 -10.08 -5.03
C ALA A 170 11.97 -9.54 -6.44
N GLN A 171 11.26 -8.48 -6.84
CA GLN A 171 11.44 -7.81 -8.13
C GLN A 171 12.80 -7.12 -8.26
N ALA A 172 13.37 -6.60 -7.17
CA ALA A 172 14.71 -6.01 -7.18
C ALA A 172 15.85 -7.05 -7.31
N VAL A 173 15.64 -8.29 -6.84
CA VAL A 173 16.65 -9.36 -6.88
C VAL A 173 16.69 -10.06 -8.25
N GLU A 174 15.56 -10.17 -8.96
CA GLU A 174 15.46 -10.89 -10.24
C GLU A 174 16.42 -10.38 -11.36
N PRO A 175 16.61 -9.06 -11.55
CA PRO A 175 17.54 -8.52 -12.55
C PRO A 175 19.01 -8.80 -12.23
N LEU A 176 19.38 -8.89 -10.94
CA LEU A 176 20.74 -9.17 -10.49
C LEU A 176 21.13 -10.63 -10.71
N ALA A 177 20.18 -11.56 -10.53
CA ALA A 177 20.39 -12.98 -10.79
C ALA A 177 20.60 -13.30 -12.28
N ARG A 178 19.90 -12.60 -13.19
CA ARG A 178 20.05 -12.77 -14.65
C ARG A 178 21.36 -12.19 -15.21
N ARG A 179 22.01 -11.28 -14.48
CA ARG A 179 23.26 -10.62 -14.91
C ARG A 179 24.55 -11.35 -14.55
N ARG A 180 24.51 -12.43 -13.76
CA ARG A 180 25.70 -13.27 -13.52
C ARG A 180 26.00 -14.12 -14.76
N PRO A 181 27.13 -13.94 -15.45
CA PRO A 181 27.55 -14.88 -16.48
C PRO A 181 27.76 -16.25 -15.82
N ARG A 182 27.16 -17.31 -16.40
CA ARG A 182 27.58 -18.68 -16.09
C ARG A 182 29.02 -18.83 -16.58
N THR A 183 29.99 -18.73 -15.67
CA THR A 183 31.38 -19.07 -16.01
C THR A 183 31.41 -20.54 -16.45
N PRO A 184 31.82 -20.86 -17.69
CA PRO A 184 31.99 -22.25 -18.09
C PRO A 184 33.12 -22.87 -17.26
N PRO A 185 33.09 -24.19 -16.99
CA PRO A 185 34.22 -24.85 -16.36
C PRO A 185 35.45 -24.68 -17.26
N SER A 186 36.54 -24.17 -16.69
CA SER A 186 37.79 -23.97 -17.43
C SER A 186 38.34 -25.32 -17.90
N GLU A 187 38.39 -25.54 -19.22
CA GLU A 187 39.16 -26.63 -19.79
C GLU A 187 40.64 -26.46 -19.43
N LYS A 188 41.21 -27.47 -18.78
CA LYS A 188 42.64 -27.53 -18.50
C LYS A 188 43.40 -27.57 -19.83
N ARG A 189 44.03 -26.45 -20.17
CA ARG A 189 44.91 -26.32 -21.32
C ARG A 189 46.19 -27.12 -21.06
N ALA A 190 46.39 -28.18 -21.84
CA ALA A 190 47.65 -28.90 -21.91
C ALA A 190 48.76 -27.94 -22.36
N ALA A 191 49.87 -27.90 -21.61
CA ALA A 191 51.11 -27.28 -22.06
C ALA A 191 52.29 -28.22 -21.75
N ARG A 192 52.98 -28.57 -22.84
CA ARG A 192 54.15 -29.41 -22.95
C ARG A 192 55.33 -28.90 -22.10
N SER A 193 56.11 -29.83 -21.57
CA SER A 193 57.51 -29.60 -21.20
C SER A 193 58.36 -30.63 -21.94
N ASN A 194 59.06 -30.17 -22.98
CA ASN A 194 60.12 -30.90 -23.65
C ASN A 194 61.43 -30.13 -23.41
N SER A 195 62.31 -30.67 -22.58
CA SER A 195 63.77 -30.72 -22.82
C SER A 195 64.48 -31.23 -21.56
N ARG A 196 65.27 -32.30 -21.72
CA ARG A 196 66.71 -32.24 -21.46
C ARG A 196 67.37 -33.56 -21.87
N ASN A 197 68.15 -33.43 -22.93
CA ASN A 197 69.21 -34.33 -23.34
C ASN A 197 70.36 -34.25 -22.31
N ARG A 198 70.94 -35.38 -21.89
CA ARG A 198 72.36 -35.50 -21.47
C ARG A 198 72.75 -36.98 -21.28
N ARG A 199 73.57 -37.41 -22.23
CA ARG A 199 74.67 -38.42 -22.20
C ARG A 199 74.35 -39.85 -21.79
#